data_AF-A0A1F4DKT4-F1
#
_entry.id   AF-A0A1F4DKT4-F1
#
_cell.length_a   1.000
_cell.length_b   1.000
_cell.length_c   1.000
_cell.angle_alpha   90.00
_cell.angle_beta   90.00
_cell.angle_gamma   90.00
#
_symmetry.space_group_name_H-M   'P 1'
#
loop_
_entity.id
_entity.type
_entity.pdbx_description
1 polymer ?
#
loop_
_entity_poly.entity_id
_entity_poly.type
_entity_poly.pdbx_seq_one_letter_code
_entity_poly.pdbx_strand_id
1 'polypeptide(L)'
;MRRVVTGNDERGRSKVVWDGPAPQVHEIKFSGRGHTDFWVWEKTPAPLAGNSDDGLLPDDFPGPRGGGHLRVVHWLGENDPASKGAQEVPFHEPKERPRGRTWDRGGGNNAYSSAMHKTESVDYGIMLSGERKIRLDDVELASHDGKF
;
A
#
# COMPACT_ATOMS: atom_id res chain seq x y z
N MET A 1 -11.23 -7.24 -1.33
CA MET A 1 -11.88 -6.23 -0.45
C MET A 1 -12.96 -5.50 -1.24
N ARG A 2 -14.13 -5.18 -0.65
CA ARG A 2 -15.20 -4.44 -1.36
C ARG A 2 -14.84 -2.96 -1.46
N ARG A 3 -15.03 -2.37 -2.64
CA ARG A 3 -14.87 -0.95 -2.95
C ARG A 3 -16.20 -0.43 -3.49
N VAL A 4 -16.65 0.70 -2.94
CA VAL A 4 -17.80 1.46 -3.43
C VAL A 4 -17.31 2.85 -3.82
N VAL A 5 -17.56 3.24 -5.06
CA VAL A 5 -17.19 4.55 -5.61
C VAL A 5 -18.45 5.31 -5.97
N THR A 6 -18.47 6.60 -5.64
CA THR A 6 -19.61 7.48 -5.88
C THR A 6 -19.27 8.54 -6.91
N GLY A 7 -20.30 9.14 -7.49
CA GLY A 7 -20.19 10.25 -8.44
C GLY A 7 -21.57 10.90 -8.62
N ASN A 8 -21.72 11.70 -9.67
CA ASN A 8 -22.98 12.38 -9.97
C ASN A 8 -23.66 11.79 -11.23
N ASP A 9 -24.99 11.77 -11.26
CA ASP A 9 -25.76 11.52 -12.48
C ASP A 9 -25.87 12.78 -13.36
N GLU A 10 -26.51 12.66 -14.52
CA GLU A 10 -26.71 13.75 -15.49
C GLU A 10 -27.50 14.95 -14.93
N ARG A 11 -28.17 14.77 -13.78
CA ARG A 11 -28.94 15.80 -13.07
C ARG A 11 -28.19 16.34 -11.85
N GLY A 12 -26.93 15.95 -11.66
CA GLY A 12 -26.09 16.37 -10.53
C GLY A 12 -26.35 15.61 -9.23
N ARG A 13 -27.19 14.57 -9.22
CA ARG A 13 -27.50 13.82 -7.98
C ARG A 13 -26.45 12.74 -7.71
N SER A 14 -26.14 12.49 -6.45
CA SER A 14 -25.20 11.43 -6.07
C SER A 14 -25.69 10.05 -6.51
N LYS A 15 -24.79 9.22 -7.03
CA LYS A 15 -25.02 7.83 -7.40
C LYS A 15 -23.82 6.95 -7.04
N VAL A 16 -24.03 5.64 -6.99
CA VAL A 16 -22.95 4.65 -7.02
C VAL A 16 -22.51 4.46 -8.47
N VAL A 17 -21.20 4.55 -8.71
CA VAL A 17 -20.59 4.34 -10.04
C VAL A 17 -20.02 2.93 -10.15
N TRP A 18 -19.32 2.48 -9.10
CA TRP A 18 -18.78 1.12 -8.99
C TRP A 18 -19.08 0.55 -7.60
N ASP A 19 -19.55 -0.70 -7.55
CA ASP A 19 -19.71 -1.48 -6.33
C ASP A 19 -19.29 -2.91 -6.60
N GLY A 20 -18.20 -3.33 -5.96
CA GLY A 20 -17.62 -4.65 -6.20
C GLY A 20 -16.27 -4.81 -5.53
N PRO A 21 -15.50 -5.84 -5.90
CA PRO A 21 -14.11 -5.94 -5.45
C PRO A 21 -13.28 -4.75 -5.96
N ALA A 22 -12.32 -4.29 -5.15
CA ALA A 22 -11.27 -3.40 -5.62
C ALA A 22 -10.52 -4.09 -6.79
N PRO A 23 -10.31 -3.38 -7.92
CA PRO A 23 -10.00 -4.03 -9.19
C PRO A 23 -8.53 -4.45 -9.31
N GLN A 24 -7.63 -3.83 -8.55
CA GLN A 24 -6.19 -4.07 -8.63
C GLN A 24 -5.69 -4.78 -7.36
N VAL A 25 -5.47 -6.09 -7.49
CA VAL A 25 -4.92 -6.96 -6.44
C VAL A 25 -3.54 -7.44 -6.88
N HIS A 26 -2.52 -7.12 -6.09
CA HIS A 26 -1.12 -7.40 -6.39
C HIS A 26 -0.56 -8.35 -5.34
N GLU A 27 -0.55 -9.65 -5.63
CA GLU A 27 0.25 -10.59 -4.86
C GLU A 27 1.72 -10.55 -5.33
N ILE A 28 2.64 -10.57 -4.37
CA ILE A 28 4.06 -10.52 -4.66
C ILE A 28 4.71 -11.90 -4.46
N LYS A 29 6.04 -11.96 -4.38
CA LYS A 29 6.85 -13.19 -4.30
C LYS A 29 6.39 -14.21 -3.23
N PHE A 30 5.66 -13.79 -2.21
CA PHE A 30 5.13 -14.64 -1.14
C PHE A 30 3.60 -14.63 -1.20
N SER A 31 2.98 -15.80 -1.40
CA SER A 31 1.52 -15.92 -1.35
C SER A 31 1.01 -15.45 0.03
N GLY A 32 -0.04 -14.64 0.05
CA GLY A 32 -0.53 -13.99 1.29
C GLY A 32 0.26 -12.74 1.71
N ARG A 33 1.19 -12.25 0.88
CA ARG A 33 1.80 -10.92 0.98
C ARG A 33 1.51 -10.14 -0.30
N GLY A 34 1.09 -8.90 -0.16
CA GLY A 34 0.71 -8.09 -1.32
C GLY A 34 -0.01 -6.82 -0.93
N HIS A 35 -0.65 -6.21 -1.92
CA HIS A 35 -1.50 -5.04 -1.71
C HIS A 35 -2.71 -5.04 -2.64
N THR A 36 -3.71 -4.24 -2.28
CA THR A 36 -4.90 -4.01 -3.08
C THR A 36 -5.13 -2.51 -3.19
N ASP A 37 -5.07 -1.98 -4.40
CA ASP A 37 -5.35 -0.57 -4.68
C ASP A 37 -6.86 -0.34 -4.79
N PHE A 38 -7.35 0.64 -4.03
CA PHE A 38 -8.73 1.09 -4.09
C PHE A 38 -8.89 2.24 -5.09
N TRP A 39 -7.94 3.18 -5.08
CA TRP A 39 -7.95 4.33 -5.98
C TRP A 39 -6.54 4.88 -6.16
N VAL A 40 -6.25 5.40 -7.34
CA VAL A 40 -5.01 6.10 -7.68
C VAL A 40 -5.40 7.47 -8.23
N TRP A 41 -4.62 8.51 -7.96
CA TRP A 41 -4.78 9.81 -8.60
C TRP A 41 -3.41 10.36 -9.00
N GLU A 42 -3.33 11.00 -10.16
CA GLU A 42 -2.05 11.49 -10.69
C GLU A 42 -1.74 12.94 -10.31
N LYS A 43 -2.73 13.70 -9.84
CA LYS A 43 -2.62 15.12 -9.52
C LYS A 43 -3.36 15.48 -8.23
N THR A 44 -2.76 16.31 -7.40
CA THR A 44 -3.36 16.87 -6.17
C THR A 44 -3.69 18.35 -6.37
N PRO A 45 -4.94 18.79 -6.10
CA PRO A 45 -6.07 17.99 -5.65
C PRO A 45 -6.56 16.99 -6.71
N ALA A 46 -7.08 15.85 -6.25
CA ALA A 46 -7.57 14.78 -7.11
C ALA A 46 -8.69 15.30 -8.03
N PRO A 47 -8.64 15.02 -9.35
CA PRO A 47 -9.74 15.31 -10.24
C PRO A 47 -11.01 14.58 -9.79
N LEU A 48 -12.12 15.30 -9.65
CA LEU A 48 -13.42 14.74 -9.25
C LEU A 48 -14.37 14.56 -10.44
N ALA A 49 -13.98 15.04 -11.62
CA ALA A 49 -14.71 14.91 -12.86
C ALA A 49 -14.08 13.80 -13.71
N GLY A 50 -14.93 13.00 -14.36
CA GLY A 50 -14.48 11.91 -15.21
C GLY A 50 -15.39 10.70 -15.07
N ASN A 51 -15.22 9.75 -16.00
CA ASN A 51 -15.92 8.46 -16.00
C ASN A 51 -14.94 7.28 -15.99
N SER A 52 -13.63 7.56 -15.78
CA SER A 52 -12.61 6.52 -15.66
C SER A 52 -12.61 5.93 -14.25
N ASP A 53 -12.35 4.63 -14.18
CA ASP A 53 -12.04 3.96 -12.92
C ASP A 53 -10.54 4.05 -12.68
N ASP A 54 -10.08 5.09 -12.00
CA ASP A 54 -8.65 5.31 -11.76
C ASP A 54 -8.05 4.29 -10.78
N GLY A 55 -8.89 3.46 -10.13
CA GLY A 55 -8.40 2.27 -9.44
C GLY A 55 -7.83 1.21 -10.38
N LEU A 56 -7.99 1.34 -11.71
CA LEU A 56 -7.36 0.47 -12.72
C LEU A 56 -6.00 0.99 -13.21
N LEU A 57 -5.56 2.18 -12.77
CA LEU A 57 -4.25 2.71 -13.20
C LEU A 57 -3.12 1.75 -12.81
N PRO A 58 -2.01 1.70 -13.60
CA PRO A 58 -0.88 0.84 -13.30
C PRO A 58 -0.25 1.15 -11.93
N ASP A 59 0.25 0.12 -11.25
CA ASP A 59 0.98 0.29 -9.99
C ASP A 59 2.26 1.11 -10.20
N ASP A 60 2.37 2.19 -9.43
CA ASP A 60 3.56 3.02 -9.27
C ASP A 60 3.87 3.12 -7.78
N PHE A 61 5.11 2.81 -7.40
CA PHE A 61 5.59 2.90 -6.01
C PHE A 61 6.64 4.02 -5.92
N PRO A 62 6.50 4.98 -4.99
CA PRO A 62 5.52 5.06 -3.90
C PRO A 62 4.14 5.63 -4.29
N GLY A 63 3.91 5.91 -5.57
CA GLY A 63 2.69 6.51 -6.10
C GLY A 63 3.01 7.55 -7.18
N PRO A 64 2.01 8.02 -7.93
CA PRO A 64 2.23 9.06 -8.94
C PRO A 64 2.84 10.34 -8.35
N ARG A 65 3.83 10.94 -9.03
CA ARG A 65 4.56 12.13 -8.53
C ARG A 65 3.67 13.32 -8.12
N GLY A 66 2.58 13.54 -8.86
CA GLY A 66 1.65 14.64 -8.59
C GLY A 66 0.50 14.28 -7.66
N GLY A 67 0.39 13.01 -7.26
CA GLY A 67 -0.78 12.48 -6.58
C GLY A 67 -0.43 11.39 -5.57
N GLY A 68 -1.11 10.26 -5.64
CA GLY A 68 -0.95 9.18 -4.67
C GLY A 68 -1.90 8.03 -4.93
N HIS A 69 -1.99 7.13 -3.94
CA HIS A 69 -2.91 6.00 -3.96
C HIS A 69 -3.55 5.78 -2.59
N LEU A 70 -4.70 5.13 -2.59
CA LEU A 70 -5.30 4.53 -1.41
C LEU A 70 -5.25 3.02 -1.60
N ARG A 71 -4.49 2.34 -0.74
CA ARG A 71 -4.32 0.89 -0.81
C ARG A 71 -4.33 0.24 0.56
N VAL A 72 -4.65 -1.05 0.56
CA VAL A 72 -4.44 -1.90 1.72
C VAL A 72 -3.29 -2.84 1.42
N VAL A 73 -2.29 -2.84 2.29
CA VAL A 73 -1.17 -3.77 2.22
C VAL A 73 -1.43 -4.89 3.22
N HIS A 74 -1.23 -6.14 2.79
CA HIS A 74 -1.39 -7.32 3.62
C HIS A 74 -0.12 -8.17 3.62
N TRP A 75 0.09 -8.88 4.71
CA TRP A 75 1.29 -9.67 4.97
C TRP A 75 0.90 -10.93 5.73
N LEU A 76 1.75 -11.95 5.63
CA LEU A 76 1.70 -13.08 6.54
C LEU A 76 2.19 -12.65 7.93
N GLY A 77 1.71 -13.35 8.96
CA GLY A 77 2.26 -13.22 10.31
C GLY A 77 3.62 -13.92 10.42
N GLU A 78 4.47 -13.47 11.34
CA GLU A 78 5.77 -14.11 11.61
C GLU A 78 5.61 -15.59 11.99
N ASN A 79 4.58 -15.90 12.78
CA ASN A 79 4.27 -17.25 13.23
C ASN A 79 3.46 -18.08 12.22
N ASP A 80 3.16 -17.54 11.04
CA ASP A 80 2.45 -18.27 10.00
C ASP A 80 3.30 -19.44 9.49
N PRO A 81 2.74 -20.66 9.29
CA PRO A 81 3.48 -21.77 8.70
C PRO A 81 4.15 -21.43 7.36
N ALA A 82 3.54 -20.58 6.53
CA ALA A 82 4.09 -20.12 5.25
C ALA A 82 5.22 -19.09 5.42
N SER A 83 5.41 -18.53 6.61
CA SER A 83 6.55 -17.67 6.95
C SER A 83 7.79 -18.45 7.40
N LYS A 84 7.69 -19.78 7.60
CA LYS A 84 8.84 -20.59 8.05
C LYS A 84 9.97 -20.56 7.02
N GLY A 85 11.19 -20.33 7.52
CA GLY A 85 12.38 -20.25 6.67
C GLY A 85 12.52 -18.94 5.89
N ALA A 86 11.66 -17.94 6.15
CA ALA A 86 11.79 -16.60 5.61
C ALA A 86 13.12 -15.97 6.05
N GLN A 87 14.04 -15.79 5.10
CA GLN A 87 15.32 -15.14 5.34
C GLN A 87 15.18 -13.63 5.21
N GLU A 88 15.80 -12.90 6.13
CA GLU A 88 15.95 -11.45 6.02
C GLU A 88 17.15 -11.11 5.14
N VAL A 89 16.98 -10.10 4.30
CA VAL A 89 18.10 -9.43 3.64
C VAL A 89 18.85 -8.63 4.72
N PRO A 90 20.15 -8.87 4.95
CA PRO A 90 20.92 -8.11 5.93
C PRO A 90 20.94 -6.61 5.62
N PHE A 91 21.22 -5.80 6.63
CA PHE A 91 21.44 -4.37 6.40
C PHE A 91 22.62 -4.12 5.46
N HIS A 92 22.50 -3.09 4.64
CA HIS A 92 23.53 -2.62 3.74
C HIS A 92 23.44 -1.09 3.57
N GLU A 93 24.47 -0.49 2.96
CA GLU A 93 24.43 0.94 2.61
C GLU A 93 23.17 1.29 1.80
N PRO A 94 22.53 2.45 2.05
CA PRO A 94 21.33 2.85 1.32
C PRO A 94 21.54 2.83 -0.19
N LYS A 95 20.63 2.18 -0.91
CA LYS A 95 20.63 2.09 -2.37
C LYS A 95 19.32 2.63 -2.93
N GLU A 96 19.41 3.45 -3.95
CA GLU A 96 18.23 3.86 -4.71
C GLU A 96 17.68 2.68 -5.51
N ARG A 97 16.36 2.51 -5.48
CA ARG A 97 15.65 1.48 -6.25
C ARG A 97 15.45 1.93 -7.71
N PRO A 98 15.26 0.99 -8.64
CA PRO A 98 14.85 1.31 -10.00
C PRO A 98 13.61 2.23 -10.01
N ARG A 99 13.56 3.19 -10.95
CA ARG A 99 12.56 4.29 -11.07
C ARG A 99 12.75 5.49 -10.13
N GLY A 100 13.70 5.42 -9.20
CA GLY A 100 14.04 6.50 -8.28
C GLY A 100 12.93 6.84 -7.29
N ARG A 101 13.20 7.77 -6.37
CA ARG A 101 12.29 8.18 -5.26
C ARG A 101 12.09 7.16 -4.14
N THR A 102 12.79 6.04 -4.20
CA THR A 102 12.78 5.02 -3.14
C THR A 102 14.20 4.59 -2.87
N TRP A 103 14.58 4.55 -1.59
CA TRP A 103 15.87 4.03 -1.14
C TRP A 103 15.63 2.94 -0.13
N ASP A 104 16.42 1.87 -0.16
CA ASP A 104 16.38 0.83 0.86
C ASP A 104 17.76 0.47 1.38
N ARG A 105 17.80 -0.04 2.61
CA ARG A 105 19.02 -0.42 3.33
C ARG A 105 18.96 -1.85 3.88
N GLY A 106 18.14 -2.73 3.30
CA GLY A 106 17.93 -4.10 3.79
C GLY A 106 17.22 -4.15 5.15
N GLY A 107 17.55 -5.15 5.98
CA GLY A 107 16.95 -5.37 7.30
C GLY A 107 15.55 -6.01 7.27
N GLY A 108 15.26 -6.80 6.24
CA GLY A 108 13.95 -7.45 6.07
C GLY A 108 13.70 -7.94 4.64
N ASN A 109 12.51 -7.64 4.11
CA ASN A 109 12.01 -8.06 2.79
C ASN A 109 11.73 -9.56 2.64
N ASN A 110 10.92 -10.09 3.55
CA ASN A 110 10.52 -11.49 3.61
C ASN A 110 8.98 -11.64 3.71
N ALA A 111 8.46 -12.80 4.08
CA ALA A 111 7.01 -13.05 4.13
C ALA A 111 6.21 -12.09 5.03
N TYR A 112 6.80 -11.61 6.13
CA TYR A 112 6.10 -10.83 7.17
C TYR A 112 6.66 -9.42 7.37
N SER A 113 7.88 -9.14 6.89
CA SER A 113 8.59 -7.86 7.08
C SER A 113 9.06 -7.22 5.78
N SER A 114 8.92 -5.90 5.66
CA SER A 114 9.49 -5.10 4.57
C SER A 114 10.97 -4.82 4.80
N ALA A 115 11.70 -4.39 3.76
CA ALA A 115 13.01 -3.78 3.99
C ALA A 115 12.83 -2.41 4.67
N MET A 116 13.85 -1.96 5.40
CA MET A 116 13.94 -0.56 5.81
C MET A 116 14.17 0.30 4.58
N HIS A 117 13.22 1.19 4.32
CA HIS A 117 13.19 2.01 3.14
C HIS A 117 12.64 3.41 3.43
N LYS A 118 12.98 4.34 2.53
CA LYS A 118 12.47 5.71 2.50
C LYS A 118 11.92 5.99 1.11
N THR A 119 10.82 6.71 1.07
CA THR A 119 10.13 7.16 -0.15
C THR A 119 10.07 8.69 -0.18
N GLU A 120 9.98 9.28 -1.37
CA GLU A 120 9.55 10.68 -1.53
C GLU A 120 8.02 10.78 -1.43
N SER A 121 7.46 10.43 -0.26
CA SER A 121 6.01 10.47 0.01
C SER A 121 5.73 10.85 1.47
N VAL A 122 4.46 11.14 1.75
CA VAL A 122 3.91 11.14 3.10
C VAL A 122 2.81 10.09 3.11
N ASP A 123 2.93 9.11 4.00
CA ASP A 123 2.03 7.97 4.07
C ASP A 123 1.23 8.00 5.38
N TYR A 124 -0.08 7.78 5.30
CA TYR A 124 -0.94 7.60 6.45
C TYR A 124 -1.24 6.11 6.63
N GLY A 125 -0.58 5.46 7.59
CA GLY A 125 -0.80 4.07 7.92
C GLY A 125 -1.97 3.91 8.91
N ILE A 126 -3.00 3.16 8.51
CA ILE A 126 -4.14 2.83 9.37
C ILE A 126 -4.19 1.30 9.52
N MET A 127 -4.11 0.81 10.76
CA MET A 127 -4.22 -0.63 11.04
C MET A 127 -5.67 -1.08 10.90
N LEU A 128 -5.94 -1.98 9.96
CA LEU A 128 -7.29 -2.51 9.73
C LEU A 128 -7.57 -3.80 10.50
N SER A 129 -6.56 -4.65 10.66
CA SER A 129 -6.69 -5.93 11.38
C SER A 129 -5.33 -6.46 11.80
N GLY A 130 -5.28 -7.06 12.99
CA GLY A 130 -4.10 -7.71 13.52
C GLY A 130 -3.12 -6.73 14.15
N GLU A 131 -1.85 -7.09 14.14
CA GLU A 131 -0.77 -6.32 14.74
C GLU A 131 0.42 -6.17 13.79
N ARG A 132 1.15 -5.06 13.91
CA ARG A 132 2.44 -4.86 13.23
C ARG A 132 3.39 -4.05 14.09
N LYS A 133 4.68 -4.27 13.86
CA LYS A 133 5.74 -3.40 14.34
C LYS A 133 6.18 -2.44 13.25
N ILE A 134 6.23 -1.16 13.57
CA ILE A 134 6.88 -0.14 12.76
C ILE A 134 8.29 0.03 13.33
N ARG A 135 9.29 -0.35 12.54
CA ARG A 135 10.70 -0.20 12.89
C ARG A 135 11.27 1.04 12.19
N LEU A 136 11.85 1.94 12.98
CA LEU A 136 12.55 3.14 12.54
C LEU A 136 14.02 3.07 12.99
N ASP A 137 14.78 4.12 12.72
CA ASP A 137 16.21 4.16 13.06
C ASP A 137 16.46 4.19 14.57
N ASP A 138 15.58 4.84 15.33
CA ASP A 138 15.72 5.10 16.75
C ASP A 138 14.63 4.44 17.61
N VAL A 139 13.56 3.91 17.01
CA VAL A 139 12.43 3.35 17.73
C VAL A 139 11.76 2.17 17.00
N GLU A 140 11.19 1.26 17.78
CA GLU A 140 10.22 0.28 17.31
C GLU A 140 8.88 0.53 18.02
N LEU A 141 7.80 0.65 17.25
CA LEU A 141 6.46 0.92 17.75
C LEU A 141 5.52 -0.23 17.38
N ALA A 142 4.76 -0.72 18.35
CA ALA A 142 3.71 -1.70 18.09
C ALA A 142 2.39 -1.01 17.75
N SER A 143 1.77 -1.42 16.64
CA SER A 143 0.47 -0.97 16.16
C SER A 143 -0.48 -2.16 16.15
N HIS A 144 -1.69 -1.97 16.65
CA HIS A 144 -2.71 -3.01 16.80
C HIS A 144 -4.04 -2.44 16.30
N ASP A 145 -4.91 -3.29 15.77
CA ASP A 145 -6.26 -2.89 15.41
C ASP A 145 -7.05 -2.36 16.63
N GLY A 146 -7.95 -1.40 16.36
CA GLY A 146 -8.84 -0.84 17.38
C GLY A 146 -8.20 0.09 18.42
N LYS A 147 -6.91 0.45 18.29
CA LYS A 147 -6.26 1.46 19.11
C LYS A 147 -5.82 2.64 18.24
N PHE A 148 -6.51 3.78 18.39
CA PHE A 148 -6.19 5.06 17.76
C PHE A 148 -5.31 5.91 18.67
#